data_AF-A0A7C6S9E1-F1
#
_entry.id   AF-A0A7C6S9E1-F1
#
_cell.length_a   1.000
_cell.length_b   1.000
_cell.length_c   1.000
_cell.angle_alpha   90.00
_cell.angle_beta   90.00
_cell.angle_gamma   90.00
#
_symmetry.space_group_name_H-M   'P 1'
#
loop_
_entity.id
_entity.type
_entity.pdbx_description
1 polymer ?
#
loop_
_entity_poly.entity_id
_entity_poly.type
_entity_poly.pdbx_seq_one_letter_code
_entity_poly.pdbx_strand_id
1 'polypeptide(L)'
;MKADRLWGEIQNNALDKGMDLVGVADLEPARPYLDKQGQELVTRFPRAISLGLGLTHGVVDNLVTRDPAVLASYHNLYTTVNQTLDRVALLVAKRLEGEGYKTFPVPASQSLLPDKLHGLVSHKLVAHLAGLGWIGKSCLLITRKFGP
;
A
#
# COMPACT_ATOMS: atom_id res chain seq x y z
N MET A 1 19.32 -15.22 -8.19
CA MET A 1 20.42 -14.25 -8.33
C MET A 1 19.99 -12.89 -8.88
N LYS A 2 19.54 -12.74 -10.14
CA LYS A 2 19.15 -11.40 -10.67
C LYS A 2 17.90 -10.83 -9.97
N ALA A 3 16.87 -11.65 -9.78
CA ALA A 3 15.62 -11.23 -9.13
C ALA A 3 15.83 -10.84 -7.65
N ASP A 4 16.61 -11.63 -6.91
CA ASP A 4 16.89 -11.37 -5.48
C ASP A 4 17.68 -10.07 -5.30
N ARG A 5 18.63 -9.80 -6.20
CA ARG A 5 19.38 -8.54 -6.22
C ARG A 5 18.47 -7.35 -6.53
N LEU A 6 17.65 -7.45 -7.57
CA LEU A 6 16.72 -6.38 -7.94
C LEU A 6 15.72 -6.10 -6.81
N TRP A 7 15.21 -7.13 -6.16
CA TRP A 7 14.33 -6.98 -5.01
C TRP A 7 15.03 -6.25 -3.85
N GLY A 8 16.24 -6.66 -3.50
CA GLY A 8 17.02 -5.97 -2.46
C GLY A 8 17.26 -4.49 -2.78
N GLU A 9 17.57 -4.16 -4.04
CA GLU A 9 17.70 -2.77 -4.50
C GLU A 9 16.39 -1.97 -4.35
N ILE A 10 15.25 -2.54 -4.77
CA ILE A 10 13.93 -1.91 -4.66
C ILE A 10 13.57 -1.69 -3.19
N GLN A 11 13.76 -2.72 -2.37
CA GLN A 11 13.44 -2.68 -0.95
C GLN A 11 14.23 -1.58 -0.25
N ASN A 12 15.56 -1.56 -0.42
CA ASN A 12 16.42 -0.54 0.17
C ASN A 12 16.04 0.86 -0.31
N ASN A 13 15.79 1.03 -1.61
CA ASN A 13 15.43 2.32 -2.19
C ASN A 13 14.11 2.88 -1.65
N ALA A 14 13.13 2.01 -1.39
CA ALA A 14 11.85 2.39 -0.80
C ALA A 14 11.99 2.75 0.68
N LEU A 15 12.79 1.99 1.44
CA LEU A 15 13.12 2.30 2.84
C LEU A 15 13.86 3.64 2.96
N ASP A 16 14.85 3.89 2.10
CA ASP A 16 15.59 5.16 2.04
C ASP A 16 14.70 6.37 1.71
N LYS A 17 13.55 6.13 1.07
CA LYS A 17 12.52 7.15 0.78
C LYS A 17 11.50 7.32 1.89
N GLY A 18 11.75 6.69 3.04
CA GLY A 18 10.96 6.83 4.25
C GLY A 18 9.82 5.82 4.39
N MET A 19 9.74 4.77 3.55
CA MET A 19 8.78 3.70 3.79
C MET A 19 9.15 2.92 5.05
N ASP A 20 8.14 2.61 5.85
CA ASP A 20 8.30 1.82 7.07
C ASP A 20 8.19 0.32 6.82
N LEU A 21 7.40 -0.06 5.81
CA LEU A 21 7.09 -1.44 5.46
C LEU A 21 7.14 -1.61 3.94
N VAL A 22 7.78 -2.68 3.49
CA VAL A 22 7.92 -3.02 2.08
C VAL A 22 7.88 -4.54 1.94
N GLY A 23 7.02 -5.07 1.06
CA GLY A 23 6.90 -6.51 0.86
C GLY A 23 6.38 -6.89 -0.52
N VAL A 24 6.67 -8.12 -0.96
CA VAL A 24 6.16 -8.69 -2.23
C VAL A 24 5.08 -9.71 -1.93
N ALA A 25 3.93 -9.55 -2.56
CA ALA A 25 2.84 -10.51 -2.53
C ALA A 25 2.82 -11.35 -3.81
N ASP A 26 2.59 -12.66 -3.65
CA ASP A 26 2.04 -13.51 -4.70
C ASP A 26 0.51 -13.36 -4.69
N LEU A 27 -0.06 -12.97 -5.83
CA LEU A 27 -1.49 -12.72 -5.97
C LEU A 27 -2.26 -13.96 -6.46
N GLU A 28 -1.58 -15.02 -6.89
CA GLU A 28 -2.25 -16.24 -7.39
C GLU A 28 -3.26 -16.84 -6.38
N PRO A 29 -2.97 -16.93 -5.08
CA PRO A 29 -3.95 -17.44 -4.10
C PRO A 29 -5.23 -16.59 -4.00
N ALA A 30 -5.14 -15.29 -4.33
CA ALA A 30 -6.27 -14.36 -4.29
C ALA A 30 -6.96 -14.18 -5.64
N ARG A 31 -6.44 -14.77 -6.72
CA ARG A 31 -6.97 -14.62 -8.08
C ARG A 31 -8.47 -14.90 -8.19
N PRO A 32 -9.04 -15.98 -7.59
CA PRO A 32 -10.48 -16.22 -7.64
C PRO A 32 -11.32 -15.13 -6.98
N TYR A 33 -10.77 -14.41 -6.01
CA TYR A 33 -11.43 -13.29 -5.35
C TYR A 33 -11.34 -12.01 -6.21
N LEU A 34 -10.17 -11.73 -6.78
CA LEU A 34 -9.94 -10.58 -7.65
C LEU A 34 -10.82 -10.65 -8.92
N ASP A 35 -10.94 -11.84 -9.51
CA ASP A 35 -11.79 -12.09 -10.68
C ASP A 35 -13.27 -11.80 -10.35
N LYS A 36 -13.76 -12.27 -9.19
CA LYS A 36 -15.14 -12.03 -8.74
C LYS A 36 -15.46 -10.56 -8.50
N GLN A 37 -14.46 -9.75 -8.13
CA GLN A 37 -14.61 -8.31 -7.95
C GLN A 37 -14.54 -7.52 -9.26
N GLY A 38 -14.38 -8.19 -10.41
CA GLY A 38 -14.26 -7.54 -11.71
C GLY A 38 -12.96 -6.76 -11.88
N GLN A 39 -11.90 -7.12 -11.14
CA GLN A 39 -10.61 -6.43 -11.17
C GLN A 39 -9.72 -6.98 -12.29
N GLU A 40 -10.25 -7.07 -13.52
CA GLU A 40 -9.59 -7.65 -14.69
C GLU A 40 -8.24 -6.99 -15.04
N LEU A 41 -8.05 -5.74 -14.62
CA LEU A 41 -6.78 -5.04 -14.81
C LEU A 41 -5.70 -5.59 -13.86
N VAL A 42 -6.07 -5.86 -12.61
CA VAL A 42 -5.15 -6.33 -11.56
C VAL A 42 -4.79 -7.79 -11.77
N THR A 43 -5.72 -8.61 -12.24
CA THR A 43 -5.52 -10.06 -12.44
C THR A 43 -4.49 -10.39 -13.53
N ARG A 44 -4.08 -9.39 -14.33
CA ARG A 44 -2.97 -9.50 -15.30
C ARG A 44 -1.59 -9.49 -14.65
N PHE A 45 -1.52 -9.13 -13.36
CA PHE A 45 -0.28 -9.03 -12.61
C PHE A 45 -0.26 -10.14 -11.54
N PRO A 46 0.62 -11.15 -11.64
CA PRO A 46 0.66 -12.26 -10.67
C PRO A 46 1.33 -11.86 -9.35
N ARG A 47 1.98 -10.69 -9.30
CA ARG A 47 2.69 -10.20 -8.11
C ARG A 47 2.37 -8.74 -7.86
N ALA A 48 2.44 -8.34 -6.60
CA ALA A 48 2.35 -6.95 -6.19
C ALA A 48 3.42 -6.59 -5.17
N ILE A 49 3.79 -5.31 -5.12
CA ILE A 49 4.63 -4.75 -4.07
C ILE A 49 3.72 -3.91 -3.17
N SER A 50 3.73 -4.20 -1.88
CA SER A 50 3.02 -3.42 -0.86
C SER A 50 4.00 -2.49 -0.16
N LEU A 51 3.60 -1.23 -0.04
CA LEU A 51 4.34 -0.17 0.65
C LEU A 51 3.50 0.32 1.83
N GLY A 52 4.13 0.56 2.97
CA GLY A 52 3.49 1.08 4.18
C GLY A 52 4.29 2.22 4.78
N LEU A 53 3.57 3.25 5.24
CA LEU A 53 4.10 4.43 5.91
C LEU A 53 3.23 4.70 7.14
N GLY A 54 3.85 4.71 8.32
CA GLY A 54 3.17 4.94 9.58
C GLY A 54 2.70 6.39 9.72
N LEU A 55 1.54 6.57 10.35
CA LEU A 55 1.08 7.90 10.75
C LEU A 55 1.81 8.35 12.03
N THR A 56 1.95 9.66 12.20
CA THR A 56 2.60 10.21 13.40
C THR A 56 1.70 10.06 14.63
N HIS A 57 2.21 9.37 15.66
CA HIS A 57 1.47 9.14 16.91
C HIS A 57 0.98 10.44 17.56
N GLY A 58 1.79 11.50 17.54
CA GLY A 58 1.40 12.80 18.11
C GLY A 58 0.11 13.40 17.53
N VAL A 59 -0.23 13.12 16.26
CA VAL A 59 -1.49 13.56 15.67
C VAL A 59 -2.60 12.55 15.96
N VAL A 60 -2.32 11.26 15.77
CA VAL A 60 -3.31 10.18 15.91
C VAL A 60 -3.81 10.05 17.35
N ASP A 61 -2.93 10.08 18.33
CA ASP A 61 -3.26 9.89 19.75
C ASP A 61 -4.16 11.03 20.28
N ASN A 62 -4.06 12.22 19.68
CA ASN A 62 -4.85 13.38 20.04
C ASN A 62 -6.22 13.43 19.35
N LEU A 63 -6.54 12.53 18.40
CA LEU A 63 -7.83 12.53 17.68
C LEU A 63 -9.04 12.41 18.62
N VAL A 64 -8.87 11.78 19.79
CA VAL A 64 -9.92 11.63 20.81
C VAL A 64 -10.43 12.97 21.33
N THR A 65 -9.59 14.02 21.31
CA THR A 65 -9.97 15.37 21.77
C THR A 65 -11.01 16.02 20.87
N ARG A 66 -11.10 15.60 19.60
CA ARG A 66 -11.91 16.21 18.54
C ARG A 66 -11.64 17.71 18.36
N ASP A 67 -10.46 18.17 18.75
CA ASP A 67 -10.04 19.55 18.57
C ASP A 67 -9.92 19.88 17.06
N PRO A 68 -10.45 21.03 16.59
CA PRO A 68 -10.40 21.39 15.18
C PRO A 68 -8.99 21.45 14.58
N ALA A 69 -7.98 21.90 15.34
CA ALA A 69 -6.60 21.95 14.88
C ALA A 69 -5.99 20.55 14.74
N VAL A 70 -6.33 19.63 15.65
CA VAL A 70 -5.92 18.22 15.56
C VAL A 70 -6.56 17.54 14.34
N LEU A 71 -7.86 17.75 14.12
CA LEU A 71 -8.57 17.20 12.96
C LEU A 71 -7.99 17.71 11.64
N ALA A 72 -7.74 19.02 11.54
CA ALA A 72 -7.09 19.61 10.37
C ALA A 72 -5.68 19.04 10.14
N SER A 73 -4.91 18.88 11.22
CA SER A 73 -3.57 18.27 11.16
C SER A 73 -3.62 16.82 10.67
N TYR A 74 -4.61 16.05 11.11
CA TYR A 74 -4.83 14.69 10.64
C TYR A 74 -5.17 14.64 9.15
N HIS A 75 -6.07 15.51 8.66
CA HIS A 75 -6.39 15.57 7.24
C HIS A 75 -5.17 15.91 6.37
N ASN A 76 -4.34 16.85 6.82
CA ASN A 76 -3.11 17.20 6.14
C ASN A 76 -2.10 16.04 6.15
N LEU A 77 -1.93 15.38 7.30
CA LEU A 77 -1.07 14.21 7.45
C LEU A 77 -1.51 13.07 6.51
N TYR A 78 -2.81 12.74 6.52
CA TYR A 78 -3.39 11.71 5.66
C TYR A 78 -3.13 11.99 4.17
N THR A 79 -3.36 13.24 3.74
CA THR A 79 -3.09 13.66 2.36
C THR A 79 -1.60 13.53 2.02
N THR A 80 -0.73 13.98 2.92
CA THR A 80 0.73 13.97 2.72
C THR A 80 1.28 12.54 2.64
N VAL A 81 0.82 11.65 3.52
CA VAL A 81 1.20 10.23 3.53
C VAL A 81 0.76 9.54 2.25
N ASN A 82 -0.48 9.73 1.80
CA ASN A 82 -0.97 9.15 0.55
C ASN A 82 -0.18 9.64 -0.66
N GLN A 83 0.08 10.95 -0.77
CA GLN A 83 0.92 11.47 -1.85
C GLN A 83 2.35 10.91 -1.81
N THR A 84 2.87 10.63 -0.62
CA THR A 84 4.22 10.06 -0.45
C THR A 84 4.23 8.60 -0.91
N LEU A 85 3.24 7.80 -0.51
CA LEU A 85 3.03 6.45 -0.99
C LEU A 85 2.93 6.41 -2.52
N ASP A 86 2.13 7.30 -3.13
CA ASP A 86 1.97 7.39 -4.59
C ASP A 86 3.29 7.73 -5.29
N ARG A 87 4.07 8.69 -4.75
CA ARG A 87 5.39 9.05 -5.28
C ARG A 87 6.35 7.87 -5.23
N VAL A 88 6.43 7.17 -4.09
CA VAL A 88 7.34 6.02 -3.96
C VAL A 88 6.89 4.87 -4.86
N ALA A 89 5.59 4.59 -4.94
CA ALA A 89 5.04 3.56 -5.83
C ALA A 89 5.40 3.84 -7.29
N LEU A 90 5.32 5.10 -7.74
CA LEU A 90 5.73 5.50 -9.09
C LEU A 90 7.23 5.23 -9.34
N LEU A 91 8.09 5.57 -8.38
CA LEU A 91 9.54 5.36 -8.51
C LEU A 91 9.90 3.87 -8.57
N VAL A 92 9.26 3.05 -7.73
CA VAL A 92 9.41 1.59 -7.75
C VAL A 92 8.94 1.02 -9.09
N ALA A 93 7.76 1.45 -9.56
CA ALA A 93 7.21 1.05 -10.85
C ALA A 93 8.18 1.39 -12.00
N LYS A 94 8.72 2.62 -12.04
CA LYS A 94 9.70 3.03 -13.06
C LYS A 94 10.99 2.24 -13.02
N ARG A 95 11.49 1.90 -11.82
CA ARG A 95 12.69 1.07 -11.68
C ARG A 95 12.47 -0.33 -12.26
N LEU A 96 11.32 -0.93 -11.99
CA LEU A 96 10.91 -2.23 -12.53
C LEU A 96 10.69 -2.20 -14.05
N GLU A 97 10.06 -1.15 -14.58
CA GLU A 97 9.93 -0.95 -16.03
C GLU A 97 11.31 -0.88 -16.71
N GLY A 98 12.28 -0.23 -16.08
CA GLY A 98 13.67 -0.17 -16.57
C GLY A 98 14.37 -1.54 -16.65
N GLU A 99 13.86 -2.56 -15.96
CA GLU A 99 14.33 -3.95 -16.06
C GLU A 99 13.48 -4.81 -17.00
N GLY A 100 12.49 -4.21 -17.68
CA GLY A 100 11.60 -4.87 -18.64
C GLY A 100 10.33 -5.47 -18.05
N TYR A 101 10.01 -5.18 -16.77
CA TYR A 101 8.74 -5.62 -16.17
C TYR A 101 7.59 -4.69 -16.54
N LYS A 102 6.40 -5.26 -16.75
CA LYS A 102 5.17 -4.47 -16.81
C LYS A 102 4.74 -4.11 -15.40
N THR A 103 4.38 -2.85 -15.18
CA THR A 103 3.95 -2.37 -13.86
C THR A 103 2.67 -1.58 -13.94
N PHE A 104 1.96 -1.50 -12.82
CA PHE A 104 0.76 -0.69 -12.68
C PHE A 104 0.70 -0.14 -11.25
N PRO A 105 1.09 1.12 -11.01
CA PRO A 105 1.00 1.70 -9.67
C PRO A 105 -0.48 1.91 -9.29
N VAL A 106 -0.84 1.45 -8.09
CA VAL A 106 -2.19 1.59 -7.54
C VAL A 106 -2.21 2.80 -6.59
N PRO A 107 -3.10 3.79 -6.80
CA PRO A 107 -3.21 4.94 -5.91
C PRO A 107 -3.49 4.55 -4.45
N ALA A 108 -2.84 5.22 -3.51
CA ALA A 108 -2.99 4.97 -2.08
C ALA A 108 -4.43 5.21 -1.59
N SER A 109 -5.08 6.27 -2.11
CA SER A 109 -6.44 6.66 -1.71
C SER A 109 -7.17 7.36 -2.85
N GLN A 110 -7.71 6.59 -3.79
CA GLN A 110 -8.59 7.09 -4.84
C GLN A 110 -9.86 6.23 -4.95
N SER A 111 -11.02 6.88 -4.87
CA SER A 111 -12.31 6.28 -5.22
C SER A 111 -12.44 6.30 -6.74
N LEU A 112 -12.29 5.14 -7.37
CA LEU A 112 -12.22 5.03 -8.84
C LEU A 112 -13.58 4.82 -9.50
N LEU A 113 -14.62 4.47 -8.73
CA LEU A 113 -15.97 4.27 -9.22
C LEU A 113 -16.96 5.03 -8.31
N PRO A 114 -17.77 5.96 -8.86
CA PRO A 114 -18.78 6.68 -8.08
C PRO A 114 -19.82 5.73 -7.46
N ASP A 115 -20.06 4.60 -8.12
CA ASP A 115 -21.15 3.67 -7.82
C ASP A 115 -20.73 2.56 -6.86
N LYS A 116 -19.41 2.42 -6.63
CA LYS A 116 -18.84 1.38 -5.78
C LYS A 116 -17.67 1.93 -4.99
N LEU A 117 -17.81 1.93 -3.66
CA LEU A 117 -16.78 2.36 -2.71
C LEU A 117 -15.60 1.35 -2.59
N HIS A 118 -15.05 0.91 -3.72
CA HIS A 118 -13.85 0.07 -3.76
C HIS A 118 -12.77 0.68 -4.66
N GLY A 119 -11.51 0.48 -4.25
CA GLY A 119 -10.35 0.76 -5.10
C GLY A 119 -10.17 -0.33 -6.17
N LEU A 120 -9.04 -0.27 -6.88
CA LEU A 120 -8.66 -1.28 -7.87
C LEU A 120 -8.33 -2.63 -7.26
N VAL A 121 -7.80 -2.64 -6.03
CA VAL A 121 -7.49 -3.83 -5.25
C VAL A 121 -7.50 -3.45 -3.78
N SER A 122 -7.80 -4.40 -2.89
CA SER A 122 -7.66 -4.20 -1.45
C SER A 122 -6.18 -4.12 -1.06
N HIS A 123 -5.70 -2.93 -0.72
CA HIS A 123 -4.35 -2.73 -0.18
C HIS A 123 -4.05 -3.63 1.03
N LYS A 124 -5.07 -3.85 1.88
CA LYS A 124 -4.97 -4.72 3.07
C LYS A 124 -4.73 -6.18 2.69
N LEU A 125 -5.43 -6.68 1.67
CA LEU A 125 -5.24 -8.04 1.16
C LEU A 125 -3.81 -8.22 0.65
N VAL A 126 -3.33 -7.29 -0.17
CA VAL A 126 -1.97 -7.35 -0.75
C VAL A 126 -0.92 -7.29 0.35
N ALA A 127 -1.07 -6.39 1.33
CA ALA A 127 -0.13 -6.28 2.45
C ALA A 127 -0.09 -7.55 3.32
N HIS A 128 -1.24 -8.21 3.52
CA HIS A 128 -1.30 -9.49 4.22
C HIS A 128 -0.56 -10.60 3.45
N LEU A 129 -0.83 -10.73 2.14
CA LEU A 129 -0.15 -11.70 1.28
C LEU A 129 1.36 -11.42 1.16
N ALA A 130 1.78 -10.16 1.29
CA ALA A 130 3.17 -9.76 1.36
C ALA A 130 3.84 -10.04 2.72
N GLY A 131 3.10 -10.61 3.69
CA GLY A 131 3.61 -10.94 5.01
C GLY A 131 3.81 -9.74 5.94
N LEU A 132 3.26 -8.56 5.61
CA LEU A 132 3.43 -7.34 6.41
C LEU A 132 2.55 -7.33 7.68
N GLY A 133 1.50 -8.14 7.71
CA GLY A 133 0.55 -8.18 8.81
C GLY A 133 -0.58 -9.18 8.61
N TRP A 134 -1.61 -9.10 9.44
CA TRP A 134 -2.84 -9.90 9.33
C TRP A 134 -4.09 -9.02 9.37
N ILE A 135 -5.20 -9.49 8.82
CA ILE A 135 -6.46 -8.75 8.89
C ILE A 135 -7.11 -8.98 10.25
N GLY A 136 -7.22 -7.92 11.05
CA GLY A 136 -7.82 -7.97 12.38
C GLY A 136 -9.36 -7.99 12.36
N LYS A 137 -9.98 -8.15 13.54
CA LYS A 137 -11.44 -8.09 13.70
C LYS A 137 -12.05 -6.73 13.32
N SER A 138 -11.23 -5.67 13.34
CA SER A 138 -11.58 -4.33 12.85
C SER A 138 -11.60 -4.23 11.32
N CYS A 139 -11.30 -5.33 10.62
CA CYS A 139 -11.08 -5.38 9.17
C CYS A 139 -9.89 -4.52 8.70
N LEU A 140 -9.05 -4.01 9.61
CA LEU A 140 -7.79 -3.31 9.29
C LEU A 140 -6.64 -4.31 9.19
N LEU A 141 -5.59 -3.92 8.47
CA LEU A 141 -4.33 -4.64 8.48
C LEU A 141 -3.63 -4.32 9.81
N ILE A 142 -3.33 -5.33 10.62
CA ILE A 142 -2.57 -5.18 11.85
C ILE A 142 -1.13 -5.61 11.58
N THR A 143 -0.18 -4.73 11.88
CA THR A 143 1.25 -5.00 11.80
C THR A 143 1.84 -5.11 13.21
N ARG A 144 2.91 -5.90 13.39
CA ARG A 144 3.52 -6.06 14.72
C ARG A 144 4.09 -4.76 15.28
N LYS A 145 4.63 -3.90 14.41
CA LYS A 145 5.33 -2.68 14.80
C LYS A 145 4.38 -1.48 14.97
N PHE A 146 3.37 -1.35 14.12
CA PHE A 146 2.52 -0.15 14.08
C PHE A 146 1.09 -0.38 14.53
N GLY A 147 0.66 -1.63 14.70
CA GLY A 147 -0.74 -1.94 14.97
C GLY A 147 -1.62 -1.75 13.72
N PRO A 148 -2.89 -1.34 13.87
CA PRO A 148 -3.82 -1.11 12.77
C PRO A 148 -3.48 0.06 11.84
#